data_AF-A0A7Z0T567-F1
#
_entry.id   AF-A0A7Z0T567-F1
#
_cell.length_a   1.000
_cell.length_b   1.000
_cell.length_c   1.000
_cell.angle_alpha   90.00
_cell.angle_beta   90.00
_cell.angle_gamma   90.00
#
_symmetry.space_group_name_H-M   'P 1'
#
loop_
_entity.id
_entity.type
_entity.pdbx_description
1 polymer ?
#
loop_
_entity_poly.entity_id
_entity_poly.type
_entity_poly.pdbx_seq_one_letter_code
_entity_poly.pdbx_strand_id
1 'polypeptide(L)'
;MASISRRLFLKVGGGVAASVAIGLPELTQAATTKPTVEGRVNLPYQMKPLTKAQKLQVNTPVLFAYPDAASPCALIKMGAPVPGGVGPERDIVAYSTLCTHMGCPVAYDPGQKLFKCPCHFSIFDPENIGQMVSGQATENLPSIVLEYNPNDDSVRAVAVEGLIYGRQSNLL
;
A
#
# COMPACT_ATOMS: atom_id res chain seq x y z
N MET A 1 35.00 29.37 -22.44
CA MET A 1 33.68 28.91 -21.94
C MET A 1 33.71 28.99 -20.42
N ALA A 2 32.97 29.93 -19.83
CA ALA A 2 32.95 30.12 -18.38
C ALA A 2 32.06 29.05 -17.72
N SER A 3 32.58 28.33 -16.73
CA SER A 3 31.81 27.30 -16.01
C SER A 3 30.84 27.95 -15.03
N ILE A 4 29.54 27.80 -15.26
CA ILE A 4 28.51 28.17 -14.29
C ILE A 4 28.50 27.14 -13.15
N SER A 5 28.70 27.59 -11.91
CA SER A 5 28.63 26.70 -10.76
C SER A 5 27.17 26.34 -10.43
N ARG A 6 26.94 25.11 -9.95
CA ARG A 6 25.61 24.63 -9.50
C ARG A 6 24.94 25.58 -8.49
N ARG A 7 25.76 26.23 -7.65
CA ARG A 7 25.31 27.20 -6.64
C ARG A 7 24.82 28.52 -7.26
N LEU A 8 25.40 28.92 -8.40
CA LEU A 8 24.95 30.10 -9.14
C LEU A 8 23.64 29.81 -9.90
N PHE A 9 23.52 28.62 -10.49
CA PHE A 9 22.28 28.19 -11.16
C PHE A 9 21.09 28.17 -10.20
N LEU A 10 21.23 27.64 -8.99
CA LEU A 10 20.17 27.62 -7.98
C LEU A 10 19.79 29.02 -7.47
N LYS A 11 20.74 29.95 -7.39
CA LYS A 11 20.47 31.33 -6.97
C LYS A 11 19.74 32.14 -8.04
N VAL A 12 20.04 31.90 -9.31
CA VAL A 12 19.44 32.62 -10.45
C VAL A 12 18.12 31.97 -10.89
N GLY A 13 17.99 30.64 -10.77
CA GLY A 13 16.79 29.90 -11.18
C GLY A 13 15.64 29.89 -10.18
N GLY A 14 15.88 30.23 -8.90
CA GLY A 14 14.87 30.15 -7.83
C GLY A 14 13.92 31.36 -7.71
N GLY A 15 13.97 32.32 -8.63
CA GLY A 15 13.38 33.65 -8.44
C GLY A 15 12.36 34.09 -9.49
N VAL A 16 11.35 33.28 -9.81
CA VAL A 16 10.12 33.77 -10.45
C VAL A 16 8.91 32.99 -9.94
N ALA A 17 8.18 33.53 -8.97
CA ALA A 17 6.73 33.35 -8.79
C ALA A 17 6.17 34.28 -7.69
N ALA A 18 6.35 35.58 -7.84
CA ALA A 18 5.52 36.62 -7.22
C ALA A 18 5.58 37.79 -8.21
N SER A 19 4.51 38.33 -8.79
CA SER A 19 3.21 38.67 -8.24
C SER A 19 2.35 39.28 -9.37
N VAL A 20 1.03 39.03 -9.44
CA VAL A 20 -0.01 40.04 -9.74
C VAL A 20 -1.33 39.55 -9.15
N ALA A 21 -1.84 40.30 -8.16
CA ALA A 21 -3.21 40.19 -7.65
C ALA A 21 -4.08 41.21 -8.38
N ILE A 22 -4.89 40.81 -9.37
CA ILE A 22 -6.01 41.61 -9.90
C ILE A 22 -7.13 40.65 -10.34
N GLY A 23 -8.27 40.70 -9.62
CA GLY A 23 -9.59 40.25 -10.07
C GLY A 23 -9.87 38.75 -10.01
N LEU A 24 -10.42 38.26 -8.89
CA LEU A 24 -11.07 36.94 -8.83
C LEU A 24 -12.58 37.11 -9.07
N PRO A 25 -13.15 36.61 -10.18
CA PRO A 25 -14.55 36.18 -10.12
C PRO A 25 -14.60 34.95 -9.21
N GLU A 26 -15.68 34.81 -8.44
CA GLU A 26 -15.98 33.64 -7.61
C GLU A 26 -15.82 32.37 -8.44
N LEU A 27 -14.68 31.69 -8.28
CA LEU A 27 -14.46 30.36 -8.83
C LEU A 27 -15.40 29.45 -8.07
N THR A 28 -16.48 29.11 -8.77
CA THR A 28 -17.40 28.02 -8.45
C THR A 28 -16.66 26.89 -7.76
N GLN A 29 -17.20 26.50 -6.61
CA GLN A 29 -16.79 25.35 -5.83
C GLN A 29 -16.79 24.14 -6.77
N ALA A 30 -15.62 23.78 -7.30
CA ALA A 30 -15.47 22.57 -8.09
C ALA A 30 -15.86 21.42 -7.15
N ALA A 31 -16.98 20.77 -7.47
CA ALA A 31 -17.40 19.58 -6.77
C ALA A 31 -16.19 18.65 -6.70
N THR A 32 -15.78 18.30 -5.47
CA THR A 32 -14.81 17.24 -5.25
C THR A 32 -15.45 15.94 -5.70
N THR A 33 -15.40 15.66 -7.00
CA THR A 33 -15.58 14.32 -7.50
C THR A 33 -14.46 13.51 -6.87
N LYS A 34 -14.82 12.43 -6.15
CA LYS A 34 -13.84 11.42 -5.74
C LYS A 34 -12.98 11.11 -6.96
N PRO A 35 -11.65 11.11 -6.87
CA PRO A 35 -10.82 10.71 -7.99
C PRO A 35 -11.18 9.27 -8.33
N THR A 36 -11.97 9.10 -9.39
CA THR A 36 -12.10 7.82 -10.07
C THR A 36 -10.78 7.60 -10.74
N VAL A 37 -9.96 6.71 -10.15
CA VAL A 37 -8.74 6.23 -10.78
C VAL A 37 -9.15 5.46 -12.03
N GLU A 38 -9.18 6.16 -13.16
CA GLU A 38 -9.43 5.56 -14.47
C GLU A 38 -8.40 4.44 -14.69
N GLY A 39 -8.88 3.24 -15.07
CA GLY A 39 -8.04 2.06 -15.29
C GLY A 39 -8.02 1.02 -14.16
N ARG A 40 -8.68 1.25 -13.01
CA ARG A 40 -8.91 0.15 -12.05
C ARG A 40 -10.02 -0.76 -12.56
N VAL A 41 -9.68 -2.03 -12.84
CA VAL A 41 -10.66 -3.08 -13.13
C VAL A 41 -11.47 -3.33 -11.86
N ASN A 42 -12.75 -2.99 -11.87
CA ASN A 42 -13.69 -3.32 -10.78
C ASN A 42 -14.01 -4.82 -10.84
N LEU A 43 -13.08 -5.65 -10.36
CA LEU A 43 -13.35 -7.06 -10.13
C LEU A 43 -14.36 -7.21 -8.98
N PRO A 44 -15.32 -8.15 -9.07
CA PRO A 44 -16.40 -8.33 -8.08
C PRO A 44 -15.92 -9.03 -6.80
N TYR A 45 -14.92 -8.46 -6.13
CA TYR A 45 -14.42 -8.94 -4.86
C TYR A 45 -15.51 -8.97 -3.80
N GLN A 46 -15.57 -10.06 -3.05
CA GLN A 46 -16.47 -10.17 -1.90
C GLN A 46 -15.81 -9.52 -0.68
N MET A 47 -16.56 -8.74 0.08
CA MET A 47 -16.05 -8.16 1.33
C MET A 47 -15.95 -9.25 2.40
N LYS A 48 -14.77 -9.39 3.01
CA LYS A 48 -14.51 -10.35 4.09
C LYS A 48 -14.21 -9.62 5.40
N PRO A 49 -15.06 -9.75 6.43
CA PRO A 49 -14.73 -9.27 7.77
C PRO A 49 -13.50 -10.00 8.31
N LEU A 50 -12.55 -9.25 8.89
CA LEU A 50 -11.32 -9.82 9.45
C LEU A 50 -11.34 -9.80 10.98
N THR A 51 -11.33 -8.60 11.56
CA THR A 51 -11.24 -8.40 13.01
C THR A 51 -11.66 -6.98 13.39
N LYS A 52 -11.53 -6.65 14.67
CA LYS A 52 -11.60 -5.28 15.17
C LYS A 52 -10.20 -4.67 15.30
N ALA A 53 -10.02 -3.41 14.95
CA ALA A 53 -8.70 -2.75 14.97
C ALA A 53 -8.08 -2.79 16.37
N GLN A 54 -8.87 -2.58 17.42
CA GLN A 54 -8.41 -2.63 18.82
C GLN A 54 -7.91 -4.01 19.28
N LYS A 55 -8.26 -5.09 18.56
CA LYS A 55 -7.80 -6.45 18.89
C LYS A 55 -6.43 -6.77 18.29
N LEU A 56 -5.93 -5.94 17.37
CA LEU A 56 -4.62 -6.15 16.75
C LEU A 56 -3.51 -5.75 17.71
N GLN A 57 -2.58 -6.67 17.92
CA GLN A 57 -1.32 -6.38 18.59
C GLN A 57 -0.36 -5.75 17.58
N VAL A 58 0.34 -4.70 18.02
CA VAL A 58 1.36 -4.04 17.20
C VAL A 58 2.46 -5.03 16.86
N ASN A 59 2.87 -5.05 15.59
CA ASN A 59 3.96 -5.86 15.05
C ASN A 59 3.75 -7.38 15.16
N THR A 60 2.50 -7.83 15.32
CA THR A 60 2.14 -9.25 15.36
C THR A 60 1.23 -9.58 14.17
N PRO A 61 1.66 -10.44 13.23
CA PRO A 61 0.85 -10.80 12.07
C PRO A 61 -0.34 -11.68 12.47
N VAL A 62 -1.52 -11.35 11.95
CA VAL A 62 -2.73 -12.18 12.01
C VAL A 62 -2.96 -12.80 10.64
N LEU A 63 -2.93 -14.13 10.58
CA LEU A 63 -3.09 -14.87 9.33
C LEU A 63 -4.57 -15.01 8.96
N PHE A 64 -4.86 -14.88 7.68
CA PHE A 64 -6.19 -15.12 7.10
C PHE A 64 -6.05 -15.55 5.63
N ALA A 65 -7.18 -15.76 4.94
CA ALA A 65 -7.18 -16.06 3.50
C ALA A 65 -8.12 -15.12 2.74
N TYR A 66 -7.71 -14.65 1.57
CA TYR A 66 -8.48 -13.73 0.73
C TYR A 66 -7.90 -13.67 -0.69
N PRO A 67 -8.70 -13.64 -1.78
CA PRO A 67 -10.16 -13.62 -1.82
C PRO A 67 -10.83 -14.99 -1.61
N ASP A 68 -10.06 -16.06 -1.63
CA ASP A 68 -10.49 -17.45 -1.44
C ASP A 68 -9.56 -18.20 -0.47
N ALA A 69 -9.89 -19.46 -0.17
CA ALA A 69 -9.14 -20.29 0.77
C ALA A 69 -7.72 -20.65 0.32
N ALA A 70 -7.41 -20.55 -0.99
CA ALA A 70 -6.11 -20.89 -1.54
C ALA A 70 -5.15 -19.68 -1.61
N SER A 71 -5.58 -18.50 -1.11
CA SER A 71 -4.77 -17.29 -1.07
C SER A 71 -4.47 -16.87 0.36
N PRO A 72 -3.37 -17.34 0.97
CA PRO A 72 -3.01 -17.00 2.34
C PRO A 72 -2.46 -15.57 2.43
N CYS A 73 -2.85 -14.86 3.48
CA CYS A 73 -2.55 -13.45 3.72
C CYS A 73 -2.17 -13.19 5.18
N ALA A 74 -1.51 -12.06 5.43
CA ALA A 74 -1.21 -11.59 6.77
C ALA A 74 -1.69 -10.15 6.94
N LEU A 75 -2.37 -9.87 8.06
CA LEU A 75 -2.81 -8.56 8.52
C LEU A 75 -1.88 -8.11 9.66
N ILE A 76 -1.33 -6.91 9.58
CA ILE A 76 -0.34 -6.41 10.54
C ILE A 76 -0.71 -4.98 10.94
N LYS A 77 -0.64 -4.69 12.25
CA LYS A 77 -0.66 -3.32 12.78
C LYS A 77 0.79 -2.85 12.97
N MET A 78 1.24 -1.87 12.19
CA MET A 78 2.66 -1.47 12.13
C MET A 78 3.13 -0.63 13.33
N GLY A 79 2.21 0.02 14.06
CA GLY A 79 2.50 0.89 15.21
C GLY A 79 2.91 2.31 14.85
N ALA A 80 2.99 2.63 13.55
CA ALA A 80 3.20 3.97 13.03
C ALA A 80 2.46 4.12 11.70
N PRO A 81 2.00 5.33 11.33
CA PRO A 81 1.30 5.53 10.07
C PRO A 81 2.17 5.11 8.87
N VAL A 82 1.59 4.32 7.96
CA VAL A 82 2.25 3.87 6.72
C VAL A 82 1.37 4.18 5.51
N PRO A 83 1.95 4.33 4.30
CA PRO A 83 1.18 4.46 3.08
C PRO A 83 0.20 3.30 2.89
N GLY A 84 -1.07 3.61 2.62
CA GLY A 84 -2.13 2.62 2.47
C GLY A 84 -2.67 2.03 3.77
N GLY A 85 -2.09 2.35 4.93
CA GLY A 85 -2.57 1.87 6.22
C GLY A 85 -3.96 2.42 6.58
N VAL A 86 -4.82 1.54 7.07
CA VAL A 86 -6.18 1.88 7.57
C VAL A 86 -6.21 1.90 9.10
N GLY A 87 -7.40 2.11 9.68
CA GLY A 87 -7.57 2.22 11.12
C GLY A 87 -7.35 3.63 11.65
N PRO A 88 -7.57 3.85 12.97
CA PRO A 88 -7.44 5.17 13.59
C PRO A 88 -6.01 5.72 13.52
N GLU A 89 -5.00 4.84 13.58
CA GLU A 89 -3.57 5.18 13.53
C GLU A 89 -2.99 5.11 12.10
N ARG A 90 -3.79 4.71 11.10
CA ARG A 90 -3.36 4.56 9.69
C ARG A 90 -2.16 3.63 9.51
N ASP A 91 -2.11 2.58 10.31
CA ASP A 91 -0.97 1.68 10.44
C ASP A 91 -1.34 0.20 10.21
N ILE A 92 -2.61 -0.09 9.87
CA ILE A 92 -3.07 -1.45 9.63
C ILE A 92 -2.97 -1.76 8.14
N VAL A 93 -2.16 -2.74 7.79
CA VAL A 93 -1.90 -3.19 6.41
C VAL A 93 -2.08 -4.68 6.29
N ALA A 94 -2.35 -5.17 5.09
CA ALA A 94 -2.41 -6.59 4.82
C ALA A 94 -1.83 -6.92 3.45
N TYR A 95 -1.22 -8.10 3.35
CA TYR A 95 -0.56 -8.57 2.13
C TYR A 95 -0.81 -10.05 1.90
N SER A 96 -0.74 -10.48 0.63
CA SER A 96 -0.54 -11.88 0.31
C SER A 96 0.75 -12.38 0.96
N THR A 97 0.76 -13.63 1.39
CA THR A 97 1.97 -14.28 1.94
C THR A 97 2.65 -15.20 0.93
N LEU A 98 2.25 -15.14 -0.35
CA LEU A 98 2.92 -15.87 -1.43
C LEU A 98 3.92 -14.96 -2.12
N CYS A 99 5.17 -15.40 -2.21
CA CYS A 99 6.20 -14.66 -2.93
C CYS A 99 5.84 -14.55 -4.41
N THR A 100 5.88 -13.33 -4.95
CA THR A 100 5.58 -13.02 -6.36
C THR A 100 6.58 -13.60 -7.36
N HIS A 101 7.73 -14.09 -6.91
CA HIS A 101 8.69 -14.77 -7.78
C HIS A 101 8.20 -16.17 -8.20
N MET A 102 8.14 -17.11 -7.24
CA MET A 102 7.82 -18.52 -7.48
C MET A 102 6.90 -19.13 -6.40
N GLY A 103 6.13 -18.29 -5.70
CA GLY A 103 5.03 -18.74 -4.84
C GLY A 103 5.39 -19.26 -3.46
N CYS A 104 6.66 -19.33 -3.10
CA CYS A 104 7.04 -19.75 -1.75
C CYS A 104 6.39 -18.85 -0.68
N PRO A 105 5.87 -19.43 0.42
CA PRO A 105 5.36 -18.63 1.53
C PRO A 105 6.45 -17.75 2.12
N VAL A 106 6.18 -16.45 2.24
CA VAL A 106 7.08 -15.51 2.92
C VAL A 106 6.84 -15.54 4.43
N ALA A 107 7.91 -15.48 5.21
CA ALA A 107 7.84 -15.38 6.67
C ALA A 107 7.97 -13.92 7.10
N TYR A 108 7.15 -13.49 8.05
CA TYR A 108 7.30 -12.16 8.66
C TYR A 108 8.38 -12.18 9.73
N ASP A 109 9.32 -11.24 9.65
CA ASP A 109 10.34 -11.00 10.66
C ASP A 109 9.97 -9.73 11.45
N PRO A 110 9.47 -9.85 12.69
CA PRO A 110 9.07 -8.70 13.50
C PRO A 110 10.27 -7.85 13.97
N GLY A 111 11.48 -8.40 13.98
CA GLY A 111 12.69 -7.67 14.38
C GLY A 111 13.09 -6.61 13.35
N GLN A 112 12.84 -6.88 12.07
CA GLN A 112 13.10 -5.95 10.97
C GLN A 112 11.83 -5.40 10.31
N LYS A 113 10.66 -5.92 10.69
CA LYS A 113 9.36 -5.65 10.07
C LYS A 113 9.28 -5.99 8.58
N LEU A 114 9.98 -7.04 8.15
CA LEU A 114 10.07 -7.43 6.73
C LEU A 114 9.42 -8.80 6.48
N PHE A 115 8.89 -8.99 5.28
CA PHE A 115 8.58 -10.33 4.77
C PHE A 115 9.78 -10.89 4.03
N LYS A 116 10.19 -12.12 4.38
CA LYS A 116 11.36 -12.79 3.82
C LYS A 116 10.96 -14.10 3.16
N CYS A 117 11.29 -14.24 1.88
CA CYS A 117 11.12 -15.48 1.13
C CYS A 117 12.33 -16.40 1.36
N PRO A 118 12.13 -17.64 1.83
CA PRO A 118 13.23 -18.56 2.11
C PRO A 118 13.83 -19.20 0.86
N CYS A 119 13.13 -19.15 -0.29
CA CYS A 119 13.55 -19.90 -1.49
C CYS A 119 14.70 -19.23 -2.25
N HIS A 120 14.56 -17.93 -2.54
CA HIS A 120 15.55 -17.18 -3.33
C HIS A 120 15.82 -15.79 -2.72
N PHE A 121 15.58 -15.66 -1.41
CA PHE A 121 15.93 -14.50 -0.60
C PHE A 121 15.31 -13.16 -1.03
N SER A 122 14.13 -13.20 -1.67
CA SER A 122 13.35 -11.98 -1.86
C SER A 122 12.86 -11.42 -0.52
N ILE A 123 12.96 -10.11 -0.36
CA ILE A 123 12.58 -9.37 0.85
C ILE A 123 11.59 -8.28 0.45
N PHE A 124 10.51 -8.15 1.21
CA PHE A 124 9.44 -7.17 0.97
C PHE A 124 9.18 -6.33 2.22
N ASP A 125 8.93 -5.04 2.00
CA ASP A 125 8.68 -4.06 3.06
C ASP A 125 7.19 -3.72 3.15
N PRO A 126 6.47 -4.20 4.19
CA PRO A 126 5.07 -3.87 4.41
C PRO A 126 4.83 -2.42 4.88
N GLU A 127 5.84 -1.72 5.39
CA GLU A 127 5.73 -0.29 5.74
C GLU A 127 5.78 0.60 4.49
N ASN A 128 6.14 0.04 3.32
CA ASN A 128 6.19 0.75 2.05
C ASN A 128 5.42 0.01 0.93
N ILE A 129 4.12 -0.25 1.14
CA ILE A 129 3.20 -0.84 0.14
C ILE A 129 3.72 -2.18 -0.43
N GLY A 130 4.35 -3.00 0.41
CA GLY A 130 4.86 -4.32 0.03
C GLY A 130 6.08 -4.25 -0.91
N GLN A 131 6.79 -3.14 -0.94
CA GLN A 131 7.92 -2.90 -1.85
C GLN A 131 8.93 -4.05 -1.80
N MET A 132 9.30 -4.60 -2.96
CA MET A 132 10.45 -5.51 -3.03
C MET A 132 11.75 -4.72 -2.76
N VAL A 133 12.36 -4.99 -1.61
CA VAL A 133 13.62 -4.35 -1.18
C VAL A 133 14.81 -4.96 -1.91
N SER A 134 14.82 -6.28 -2.05
CA SER A 134 15.84 -7.06 -2.74
C SER A 134 15.28 -8.42 -3.13
N GLY A 135 15.79 -9.05 -4.20
CA GLY A 135 15.40 -10.41 -4.54
C GLY A 135 15.27 -10.66 -6.04
N GLN A 136 14.55 -11.73 -6.35
CA GLN A 136 14.27 -12.19 -7.73
C GLN A 136 12.84 -11.88 -8.20
N ALA A 137 11.98 -11.41 -7.29
CA ALA A 137 10.63 -10.99 -7.67
C ALA A 137 10.70 -9.76 -8.57
N THR A 138 9.80 -9.65 -9.54
CA THR A 138 9.68 -8.48 -10.42
C THR A 138 8.54 -7.55 -10.00
N GLU A 139 7.80 -7.94 -8.95
CA GLU A 139 6.64 -7.23 -8.43
C GLU A 139 6.72 -7.12 -6.91
N ASN A 140 6.13 -6.05 -6.37
CA ASN A 140 5.88 -5.89 -4.95
C ASN A 140 4.93 -6.99 -4.45
N LEU A 141 4.91 -7.20 -3.14
CA LEU A 141 3.99 -8.15 -2.53
C LEU A 141 2.55 -7.63 -2.69
N PRO A 142 1.60 -8.42 -3.23
CA PRO A 142 0.24 -7.96 -3.47
C PRO A 142 -0.42 -7.52 -2.17
N SER A 143 -0.96 -6.30 -2.16
CA SER A 143 -1.63 -5.74 -0.99
C SER A 143 -3.09 -6.14 -0.97
N ILE A 144 -3.59 -6.50 0.21
CA ILE A 144 -5.01 -6.70 0.43
C ILE A 144 -5.58 -5.33 0.80
N VAL A 145 -6.45 -4.80 -0.05
CA VAL A 145 -7.10 -3.52 0.19
C VAL A 145 -8.05 -3.70 1.37
N LEU A 146 -7.85 -2.89 2.40
CA LEU A 146 -8.64 -2.92 3.62
C LEU A 146 -9.62 -1.75 3.67
N GLU A 147 -10.73 -1.96 4.34
CA GLU A 147 -11.64 -0.92 4.78
C GLU A 147 -11.75 -0.96 6.30
N TYR A 148 -11.76 0.23 6.92
CA TYR A 148 -11.97 0.41 8.35
C TYR A 148 -13.26 1.18 8.59
N ASN A 149 -14.14 0.62 9.42
CA ASN A 149 -15.38 1.27 9.84
C ASN A 149 -15.21 1.86 11.26
N PRO A 150 -15.22 3.20 11.42
CA PRO A 150 -15.06 3.82 12.73
C PRO A 150 -16.25 3.64 13.67
N ASN A 151 -17.43 3.24 13.17
CA ASN A 151 -18.63 3.10 14.00
C ASN A 151 -18.60 1.83 14.86
N ASP A 152 -17.98 0.75 14.38
CA ASP A 152 -17.97 -0.56 15.06
C ASP A 152 -16.56 -1.14 15.26
N ASP A 153 -15.53 -0.37 14.88
CA ASP A 153 -14.10 -0.70 14.91
C ASP A 153 -13.70 -1.84 13.96
N SER A 154 -14.54 -2.20 12.98
CA SER A 154 -14.26 -3.34 12.10
C SER A 154 -13.25 -3.04 10.99
N VAL A 155 -12.39 -4.02 10.73
CA VAL A 155 -11.46 -4.07 9.59
C VAL A 155 -11.88 -5.20 8.66
N ARG A 156 -11.99 -4.91 7.37
CA ARG A 156 -12.48 -5.83 6.33
C ARG A 156 -11.53 -5.83 5.13
N ALA A 157 -11.33 -6.98 4.50
CA ALA A 157 -10.69 -7.07 3.18
C ALA A 157 -11.74 -6.86 2.09
N VAL A 158 -11.43 -6.00 1.10
CA VAL A 158 -12.39 -5.59 0.07
C VAL A 158 -11.89 -5.75 -1.37
N ALA A 159 -10.57 -5.82 -1.58
CA ALA A 159 -9.97 -6.08 -2.88
C ALA A 159 -8.51 -6.54 -2.72
N VAL A 160 -7.85 -6.81 -3.84
CA VAL A 160 -6.41 -7.05 -3.92
C VAL A 160 -5.82 -6.12 -4.97
N GLU A 161 -4.71 -5.47 -4.65
CA GLU A 161 -3.91 -4.66 -5.58
C GLU A 161 -2.59 -5.40 -5.86
N GLY A 162 -2.31 -5.65 -7.15
CA GLY A 162 -1.32 -6.64 -7.60
C GLY A 162 -1.95 -8.00 -7.95
N LEU A 163 -1.21 -8.85 -8.66
CA LEU A 163 -1.65 -10.20 -9.03
C LEU A 163 -1.09 -11.21 -8.02
N ILE A 164 -1.97 -12.01 -7.39
CA ILE A 164 -1.54 -13.09 -6.50
C ILE A 164 -0.81 -14.14 -7.31
N TYR A 165 0.30 -14.66 -6.79
CA TYR A 165 1.08 -15.69 -7.46
C TYR A 165 0.25 -16.95 -7.76
N GLY A 166 0.54 -17.59 -8.89
CA GLY A 166 0.01 -18.92 -9.24
C GLY A 166 -1.43 -18.90 -9.77
N ARG A 167 -1.92 -17.75 -10.24
CA ARG A 167 -3.26 -17.60 -10.82
C ARG A 167 -3.27 -16.63 -12.00
N GLN A 168 -4.16 -16.87 -12.96
CA GLN A 168 -4.38 -16.01 -14.14
C GLN A 168 -5.24 -14.76 -13.84
N SER A 169 -5.96 -14.79 -12.73
CA SER A 169 -6.83 -13.72 -12.22
C SER A 169 -6.92 -13.87 -10.71
N ASN A 170 -7.07 -12.78 -9.97
CA ASN A 170 -7.26 -12.84 -8.53
C ASN A 170 -8.56 -13.53 -8.11
N LEU A 171 -9.60 -13.47 -8.94
CA LEU A 171 -10.85 -14.23 -8.75
C LEU A 171 -10.83 -15.41 -9.72
N LEU A 172 -10.89 -16.63 -9.18
CA LEU A 172 -10.88 -17.90 -9.90
C LEU A 172 -12.28 -18.45 -10.11
#